data_AF-W4MH52-F1
#
_entry.id   AF-W4MH52-F1
#
_cell.length_a   1.000
_cell.length_b   1.000
_cell.length_c   1.000
_cell.angle_alpha   90.00
_cell.angle_beta   90.00
_cell.angle_gamma   90.00
#
_symmetry.space_group_name_H-M   'P 1'
#
loop_
_entity.id
_entity.type
_entity.pdbx_description
1 polymer ?
#
loop_
_entity_poly.entity_id
_entity_poly.type
_entity_poly.pdbx_seq_one_letter_code
_entity_poly.pdbx_strand_id
1 'polypeptide(L)'
;MPTATLCTDEFAALTKRECGTLGLPEMPLAVLPHPTSALLGEAAQAKAREAVQEVGYILTGEADELAEVYMNKIYPAPKRAFRAAQPGQTESCRT
;
A
#
# COMPACT_ATOMS: atom_id res chain seq x y z
N MET A 1 8.23 3.61 -19.96
CA MET A 1 8.33 2.27 -19.33
C MET A 1 7.20 2.16 -18.33
N PRO A 2 6.47 1.03 -18.27
CA PRO A 2 5.46 0.80 -17.24
C PRO A 2 6.13 0.65 -15.87
N THR A 3 5.57 1.31 -14.86
CA THR A 3 6.10 1.35 -13.49
C THR A 3 4.94 1.20 -12.51
N ALA A 4 5.11 0.37 -11.47
CA ALA A 4 4.15 0.23 -10.39
C ALA A 4 4.80 0.63 -9.06
N THR A 5 4.15 1.51 -8.30
CA THR A 5 4.58 1.86 -6.94
C THR A 5 3.82 1.01 -5.95
N LEU A 6 4.56 0.39 -5.03
CA LEU A 6 4.01 -0.44 -3.96
C LEU A 6 4.15 0.29 -2.63
N CYS A 7 3.10 0.26 -1.83
CA CYS A 7 3.08 0.88 -0.52
C CYS A 7 2.16 0.10 0.41
N THR A 8 2.38 0.16 1.72
CA THR A 8 1.41 -0.39 2.67
C THR A 8 0.26 0.59 2.90
N ASP A 9 -0.89 0.08 3.33
CA ASP A 9 -2.08 0.86 3.65
C ASP A 9 -1.83 1.96 4.69
N GLU A 10 -0.82 1.80 5.56
CA GLU A 10 -0.40 2.83 6.51
C GLU A 10 0.12 4.12 5.84
N PHE A 11 0.76 4.00 4.69
CA PHE A 11 1.42 5.12 4.00
C PHE A 11 0.71 5.55 2.72
N ALA A 12 -0.34 4.84 2.29
CA ALA A 12 -1.03 5.12 1.02
C ALA A 12 -1.53 6.57 0.90
N ALA A 13 -2.10 7.12 1.98
CA ALA A 13 -2.55 8.52 2.01
C ALA A 13 -1.39 9.52 1.96
N LEU A 14 -0.24 9.19 2.55
CA LEU A 14 0.97 10.01 2.48
C LEU A 14 1.53 9.99 1.06
N THR A 15 1.69 8.80 0.47
CA THR A 15 2.18 8.65 -0.89
C THR A 15 1.34 9.43 -1.88
N LYS A 16 0.00 9.38 -1.79
CA LYS A 16 -0.87 10.17 -2.68
C LYS A 16 -0.64 11.69 -2.56
N ARG A 17 -0.32 12.19 -1.37
CA ARG A 17 0.04 13.61 -1.16
C ARG A 17 1.41 13.94 -1.74
N GLU A 18 2.39 13.06 -1.54
CA GLU A 18 3.73 13.21 -2.11
C GLU A 18 3.68 13.22 -3.64
N CYS A 19 2.88 12.33 -4.25
CA CYS A 19 2.60 12.35 -5.68
C CYS A 19 2.12 13.71 -6.16
N GLY A 20 1.16 14.33 -5.45
CA GLY A 20 0.69 15.67 -5.75
C GLY A 20 1.79 16.72 -5.67
N THR A 21 2.63 16.66 -4.64
CA THR A 21 3.78 17.58 -4.45
C THR A 21 4.83 17.41 -5.55
N LEU A 22 5.07 16.18 -6.00
CA LEU A 22 6.02 15.86 -7.07
C LEU A 22 5.47 16.14 -8.48
N GLY A 23 4.21 16.56 -8.60
CA GLY A 23 3.56 16.79 -9.89
C GLY A 23 3.19 15.51 -10.65
N LEU A 24 3.03 14.40 -9.94
CA LEU A 24 2.68 13.07 -10.46
C LEU A 24 1.37 12.53 -9.84
N PRO A 25 0.24 13.28 -9.84
CA PRO A 25 -0.99 12.87 -9.15
C PRO A 25 -1.60 11.57 -9.69
N GLU A 26 -1.31 11.20 -10.93
CA GLU A 26 -1.76 9.99 -11.62
C GLU A 26 -0.90 8.75 -11.33
N MET A 27 0.16 8.89 -10.52
CA MET A 27 1.11 7.81 -10.27
C MET A 27 0.40 6.55 -9.73
N PRO A 28 0.54 5.40 -10.42
CA PRO A 28 -0.18 4.19 -10.05
C PRO A 28 0.39 3.58 -8.77
N LEU A 29 -0.47 3.48 -7.76
CA LEU A 29 -0.13 3.05 -6.41
C LEU A 29 -0.93 1.81 -6.01
N ALA A 30 -0.25 0.68 -5.90
CA ALA A 30 -0.77 -0.58 -5.38
C ALA A 30 -0.54 -0.67 -3.86
N VAL A 31 -1.59 -1.06 -3.13
CA VAL A 31 -1.60 -0.99 -1.66
C VAL A 31 -1.63 -2.38 -1.05
N LEU A 32 -0.67 -2.64 -0.18
CA LEU A 32 -0.53 -3.89 0.56
C LEU A 32 -1.08 -3.76 1.98
N PRO A 33 -1.76 -4.79 2.50
CA PRO A 33 -2.22 -4.77 3.88
C PRO A 33 -1.05 -4.81 4.87
N HIS A 34 -1.06 -3.92 5.86
CA HIS A 34 -0.17 -3.99 7.02
C HIS A 34 -0.97 -4.27 8.31
N PRO A 35 -0.41 -5.04 9.27
CA PRO A 35 0.84 -5.79 9.20
C PRO A 35 0.69 -7.10 8.41
N THR A 36 1.71 -7.43 7.61
CA THR A 36 1.76 -8.71 6.87
C THR A 36 2.11 -9.90 7.75
N SER A 37 2.77 -9.67 8.89
CA SER A 37 3.19 -10.73 9.82
C SER A 37 2.02 -11.49 10.47
N ALA A 38 0.83 -10.89 10.52
CA ALA A 38 -0.38 -11.52 11.02
C ALA A 38 -1.06 -12.44 9.99
N LEU A 39 -0.65 -12.38 8.72
CA LEU A 39 -1.22 -13.17 7.63
C LEU A 39 -0.34 -14.41 7.40
N LEU A 40 -0.94 -15.60 7.48
CA LEU A 40 -0.26 -16.87 7.27
C LEU A 40 -1.07 -17.77 6.34
N GLY A 41 -0.37 -18.72 5.70
CA GLY A 41 -0.98 -19.75 4.87
C GLY A 41 -1.84 -19.19 3.74
N GLU A 42 -3.08 -19.69 3.65
CA GLU A 42 -4.02 -19.36 2.59
C GLU A 42 -4.39 -17.87 2.56
N ALA A 43 -4.52 -17.23 3.72
CA ALA A 43 -4.86 -15.80 3.80
C ALA A 43 -3.75 -14.91 3.23
N ALA A 44 -2.48 -15.25 3.49
CA ALA A 44 -1.34 -14.56 2.92
C ALA A 44 -1.28 -14.74 1.39
N GLN A 45 -1.56 -15.96 0.91
CA GLN A 45 -1.59 -16.24 -0.53
C GLN A 45 -2.72 -15.50 -1.24
N ALA A 46 -3.91 -15.43 -0.64
CA ALA A 46 -5.04 -14.68 -1.20
C ALA A 46 -4.69 -13.18 -1.34
N LYS A 47 -4.11 -12.57 -0.30
CA LYS A 47 -3.67 -11.16 -0.35
C LYS A 47 -2.53 -10.92 -1.33
N ALA A 48 -1.59 -11.86 -1.45
CA ALA A 48 -0.54 -11.78 -2.46
C ALA A 48 -1.13 -11.84 -3.88
N ARG A 49 -2.13 -12.71 -4.12
CA ARG A 49 -2.79 -12.81 -5.42
C ARG A 49 -3.53 -11.52 -5.78
N GLU A 50 -4.26 -10.93 -4.84
CA GLU A 50 -4.92 -9.62 -5.04
C GLU A 50 -3.89 -8.54 -5.42
N ALA A 51 -2.77 -8.47 -4.69
CA ALA A 51 -1.71 -7.50 -4.98
C ALA A 51 -1.06 -7.71 -6.34
N VAL A 52 -0.78 -8.96 -6.72
CA VAL A 52 -0.18 -9.29 -8.02
C VAL A 52 -1.15 -8.96 -9.17
N GLN A 53 -2.45 -9.15 -8.99
CA GLN A 53 -3.44 -8.73 -9.97
C GLN A 53 -3.45 -7.22 -10.17
N GLU A 54 -3.38 -6.44 -9.10
CA GLU A 54 -3.28 -4.97 -9.18
C GLU A 54 -2.00 -4.52 -9.86
N VAL A 55 -0.84 -5.11 -9.50
CA VAL A 55 0.44 -4.80 -10.15
C VAL A 55 0.41 -5.17 -11.63
N GLY A 56 -0.15 -6.34 -11.97
CA GLY A 56 -0.32 -6.76 -13.36
C GLY A 56 -1.13 -5.75 -14.16
N TYR A 57 -2.27 -5.32 -13.61
CA TYR A 57 -3.12 -4.29 -14.23
C TYR A 57 -2.35 -2.97 -14.48
N ILE A 58 -1.56 -2.51 -13.50
CA ILE A 58 -0.73 -1.29 -13.67
C ILE A 58 0.32 -1.47 -14.77
N LEU A 59 0.97 -2.64 -14.82
CA LEU A 59 2.10 -2.87 -15.73
C LEU A 59 1.67 -3.15 -17.18
N THR A 60 0.44 -3.62 -17.40
CA THR A 60 -0.07 -3.98 -18.74
C THR A 60 -1.24 -3.12 -19.21
N GLY A 61 -1.78 -2.25 -18.37
CA GLY A 61 -2.91 -1.38 -18.73
C GLY A 61 -2.52 -0.22 -19.63
N GLU A 62 -3.50 0.36 -20.31
CA GLU A 62 -3.33 1.55 -21.12
C GLU A 62 -3.08 2.78 -20.24
N ALA A 63 -2.10 3.60 -20.61
CA ALA A 63 -1.60 4.67 -19.76
C ALA A 63 -2.66 5.74 -19.44
N ASP A 64 -3.46 6.13 -20.43
CA ASP A 64 -4.48 7.17 -20.28
C ASP A 64 -5.61 6.73 -19.33
N GLU A 65 -6.06 5.47 -19.46
CA GLU A 65 -7.07 4.89 -18.58
C GLU A 65 -6.55 4.77 -17.14
N LEU A 66 -5.32 4.30 -16.97
CA LEU A 66 -4.67 4.21 -15.66
C LEU A 66 -4.55 5.58 -15.01
N ALA A 67 -4.21 6.62 -15.78
CA ALA A 67 -4.06 7.96 -15.25
C ALA A 67 -5.38 8.48 -14.66
N GLU A 68 -6.50 8.29 -15.36
CA GLU A 68 -7.83 8.69 -14.87
C GLU A 68 -8.24 7.92 -13.61
N VAL A 69 -8.01 6.60 -13.59
CA VAL A 69 -8.33 5.73 -12.45
C VAL A 69 -7.55 6.14 -11.22
N TYR A 70 -6.22 6.24 -11.33
CA TYR A 70 -5.34 6.49 -10.19
C TYR A 70 -5.34 7.95 -9.75
N MET A 71 -5.67 8.90 -10.63
CA MET A 71 -5.90 10.29 -10.26
C MET A 71 -7.05 10.40 -9.23
N ASN A 72 -8.15 9.71 -9.48
CA ASN A 72 -9.38 9.79 -8.67
C ASN A 72 -9.46 8.77 -7.53
N LYS A 73 -8.54 7.80 -7.49
CA LYS A 73 -8.52 6.76 -6.46
C LYS A 73 -8.30 7.36 -5.06
N ILE A 74 -9.26 7.13 -4.18
CA ILE A 74 -9.20 7.55 -2.78
C ILE A 74 -8.55 6.43 -1.96
N TYR A 75 -7.46 6.79 -1.26
CA TYR A 75 -6.79 5.91 -0.33
C TYR A 75 -7.27 6.20 1.09
N PRO A 76 -7.78 5.19 1.83
CA PRO A 76 -8.25 5.40 3.19
C PRO A 76 -7.10 5.84 4.09
N ALA A 77 -7.43 6.65 5.10
CA ALA A 77 -6.47 7.03 6.13
C ALA A 77 -6.02 5.80 6.94
N PRO A 78 -4.77 5.78 7.44
CA PRO A 78 -4.25 4.66 8.21
C PRO A 78 -5.16 4.34 9.39
N LYS A 79 -5.50 3.06 9.56
CA LYS A 79 -6.11 2.59 10.80
C LYS A 79 -5.08 2.85 11.90
N ARG A 80 -5.48 3.51 12.99
CA ARG A 80 -4.63 3.88 14.14
C ARG A 80 -4.01 2.64 14.83
N ALA A 81 -3.07 1.94 14.20
CA ALA A 81 -2.44 0.73 14.75
C ALA A 81 -1.18 1.04 15.56
N PHE A 82 -0.56 2.21 15.35
CA PHE A 82 0.69 2.58 16.04
C PHE A 82 0.58 2.72 17.57
N ARG A 83 -0.63 2.62 18.16
CA ARG A 83 -0.84 2.82 19.60
C ARG A 83 -1.74 1.79 20.28
N ALA A 84 -1.92 0.62 19.69
CA ALA A 84 -2.59 -0.51 20.36
C ALA A 84 -1.59 -1.64 20.58
N ALA A 85 -0.94 -1.58 21.75
CA ALA A 85 -0.20 -2.64 22.45
C ALA A 85 0.41 -3.76 21.59
N GLN A 86 1.73 -3.71 21.38
CA GLN A 86 2.50 -4.95 21.27
C GLN A 86 2.63 -5.54 22.69
N PRO A 87 2.00 -6.68 23.02
CA PRO A 87 2.31 -7.37 24.27
C PRO A 87 3.68 -8.02 24.10
N GLY A 88 4.72 -7.40 24.67
CA GLY A 88 6.05 -8.04 24.78
C GLY A 88 7.30 -7.15 24.67
N GLN A 89 7.21 -5.85 24.41
CA GLN A 89 8.41 -5.00 24.21
C GLN A 89 8.85 -4.15 25.43
N THR A 90 8.45 -4.48 26.66
CA THR A 90 8.85 -3.70 27.85
C THR A 90 10.04 -4.25 28.66
N GLU A 91 10.66 -5.37 28.30
CA GLU A 91 11.66 -6.01 29.19
C GLU A 91 13.10 -6.12 28.66
N SER A 92 13.45 -5.58 27.49
CA SER A 92 14.81 -5.78 26.94
C SER A 92 15.80 -4.61 27.12
N CYS A 93 15.41 -3.47 27.70
CA CYS A 93 16.34 -2.35 27.91
C CYS A 93 16.48 -1.99 29.39
N ARG A 94 17.00 -2.93 30.19
CA ARG A 94 17.76 -2.63 31.40
C ARG A 94 18.86 -3.66 31.58
N THR A 95 20.04 -3.39 31.04
CA THR A 95 21.32 -3.67 31.71
C THR A 95 22.37 -2.74 31.15
#